data_AF-A0A351A0G8-F1
#
_entry.id   AF-A0A351A0G8-F1
#
_cell.length_a   1.000
_cell.length_b   1.000
_cell.length_c   1.000
_cell.angle_alpha   90.00
_cell.angle_beta   90.00
_cell.angle_gamma   90.00
#
_symmetry.space_group_name_H-M   'P 1'
#
loop_
_entity.id
_entity.type
_entity.pdbx_description
1 polymer ?
#
loop_
_entity_poly.entity_id
_entity_poly.type
_entity_poly.pdbx_seq_one_letter_code
_entity_poly.pdbx_strand_id
1 'polypeptide(L)'
;MNFLRLSDLDLAGKRVFIRADFNVPFNADGSLADDTRIRATLPAIRHCLDAGAAVMITSHLGRPVEGALAAADSLAPVAGALSSLLGHPVPLVKDWTDGGFGVRAGELVLLENCRGNVGEKADDPRLAARIARFIDVYVNDAFGTAHRKECTLHALALAAPVACAGPLMTAELDALGRALAHPARPLAAIVAGSKVSTKLTILESLAAKVDVLVLGGGIANTFLAARGCEVGASLHEPDLLDAARRIERRLAEHGGVVWLPEDVVVADRFAPDADARNHDTEHVPPGTMILDIGPQSRDSLAGVLARAGTIVWNGPVGVFEMDAFAAGTRALASAIAVSPAYSIAGGGDTLAAIARFDVGEQIDHISTGGGAFLAFLEGSELPAVAALRTRARTASRRIEPVPQFEHEPELS
;
A
#
# COMPACT_ATOMS: atom_id res chain seq x y z
N MET A 1 8.61 -0.96 14.88
CA MET A 1 9.42 0.23 14.46
C MET A 1 9.25 1.33 15.51
N ASN A 2 10.21 2.25 15.68
CA ASN A 2 10.11 3.33 16.68
C ASN A 2 9.42 4.58 16.09
N PHE A 3 8.17 4.81 16.44
CA PHE A 3 7.38 6.01 16.14
C PHE A 3 6.35 6.24 17.26
N LEU A 4 5.89 7.49 17.46
CA LEU A 4 4.80 7.77 18.41
C LEU A 4 3.47 7.29 17.84
N ARG A 5 2.61 6.71 18.68
CA ARG A 5 1.26 6.28 18.31
C ARG A 5 0.25 7.27 18.85
N LEU A 6 -0.82 7.50 18.10
CA LEU A 6 -1.92 8.36 18.54
C LEU A 6 -2.49 7.93 19.90
N SER A 7 -2.60 6.62 20.12
CA SER A 7 -3.10 6.01 21.36
C SER A 7 -2.31 6.36 22.61
N ASP A 8 -1.06 6.81 22.46
CA ASP A 8 -0.14 7.05 23.56
C ASP A 8 -0.10 8.54 23.96
N LEU A 9 -0.91 9.38 23.31
CA LEU A 9 -0.91 10.83 23.50
C LEU A 9 -2.09 11.31 24.33
N ASP A 10 -1.86 12.38 25.11
CA ASP A 10 -2.93 13.17 25.73
C ASP A 10 -3.48 14.19 24.71
N LEU A 11 -4.74 14.02 24.33
CA LEU A 11 -5.40 14.79 23.28
C LEU A 11 -6.42 15.81 23.81
N ALA A 12 -6.65 15.86 25.13
CA ALA A 12 -7.66 16.72 25.72
C ALA A 12 -7.38 18.21 25.40
N GLY A 13 -8.34 18.85 24.73
CA GLY A 13 -8.24 20.26 24.32
C GLY A 13 -7.17 20.54 23.25
N LYS A 14 -6.53 19.52 22.67
CA LYS A 14 -5.51 19.68 21.63
C LYS A 14 -6.14 19.88 20.25
N ARG A 15 -5.49 20.68 19.41
CA ARG A 15 -5.80 20.81 17.98
C ARG A 15 -5.08 19.72 17.22
N VAL A 16 -5.82 18.71 16.77
CA VAL A 16 -5.28 17.50 16.14
C VAL A 16 -5.52 17.54 14.64
N PHE A 17 -4.43 17.57 13.86
CA PHE A 17 -4.46 17.49 12.41
C PHE A 17 -4.24 16.04 11.97
N ILE A 18 -5.17 15.49 11.20
CA ILE A 18 -5.10 14.13 10.67
C ILE A 18 -4.94 14.17 9.15
N ARG A 19 -3.86 13.58 8.65
CA ARG A 19 -3.69 13.30 7.23
C ARG A 19 -4.28 11.92 6.94
N ALA A 20 -5.42 11.87 6.25
CA ALA A 20 -6.15 10.66 5.89
C ALA A 20 -5.96 10.30 4.40
N ASP A 21 -6.40 9.10 3.99
CA ASP A 21 -6.54 8.71 2.58
C ASP A 21 -8.02 8.59 2.21
N PHE A 22 -8.63 9.69 1.76
CA PHE A 22 -9.99 9.75 1.21
C PHE A 22 -9.99 9.83 -0.32
N ASN A 23 -8.95 9.31 -0.99
CA ASN A 23 -8.98 9.19 -2.44
C ASN A 23 -9.85 7.99 -2.83
N VAL A 24 -11.16 8.23 -2.93
CA VAL A 24 -12.23 7.25 -3.16
C VAL A 24 -12.78 7.34 -4.59
N PRO A 25 -13.27 6.24 -5.17
CA PRO A 25 -13.90 6.24 -6.47
C PRO A 25 -15.31 6.85 -6.41
N PHE A 26 -15.71 7.48 -7.51
CA PHE A 26 -17.03 8.09 -7.71
C PHE A 26 -17.78 7.38 -8.83
N ASN A 27 -19.10 7.26 -8.67
CA ASN A 27 -20.01 6.88 -9.73
C ASN A 27 -20.17 8.03 -10.74
N ALA A 28 -20.72 7.73 -11.92
CA ALA A 28 -20.96 8.73 -12.97
C ALA A 28 -21.89 9.89 -12.53
N ASP A 29 -22.73 9.67 -11.53
CA ASP A 29 -23.63 10.66 -10.94
C ASP A 29 -22.98 11.53 -9.84
N GLY A 30 -21.70 11.30 -9.52
CA GLY A 30 -20.96 12.00 -8.47
C GLY A 30 -21.17 11.46 -7.05
N SER A 31 -21.91 10.37 -6.88
CA SER A 31 -21.99 9.64 -5.60
C SER A 31 -20.73 8.81 -5.35
N LEU A 32 -20.45 8.50 -4.08
CA LEU A 32 -19.34 7.60 -3.73
C LEU A 32 -19.65 6.17 -4.19
N ALA A 33 -18.71 5.57 -4.95
CA ALA A 33 -18.82 4.18 -5.38
C ALA A 33 -18.34 3.21 -4.28
N ASP A 34 -17.36 3.63 -3.47
CA ASP A 34 -16.79 2.86 -2.37
C ASP A 34 -16.32 3.82 -1.26
N ASP A 35 -16.82 3.63 -0.04
CA ASP A 35 -16.48 4.44 1.14
C ASP A 35 -15.52 3.74 2.12
N THR A 36 -14.96 2.59 1.75
CA THR A 36 -14.07 1.75 2.58
C THR A 36 -12.93 2.56 3.19
N ARG A 37 -12.30 3.44 2.39
CA ARG A 37 -11.19 4.28 2.87
C ARG A 37 -11.62 5.34 3.89
N ILE A 38 -12.83 5.88 3.75
CA ILE A 38 -13.40 6.82 4.71
C ILE A 38 -13.66 6.10 6.03
N ARG A 39 -14.30 4.93 5.97
CA ARG A 39 -14.57 4.07 7.13
C ARG A 39 -13.30 3.67 7.86
N ALA A 40 -12.23 3.37 7.14
CA ALA A 40 -10.94 2.97 7.70
C ALA A 40 -10.28 4.05 8.58
N THR A 41 -10.61 5.33 8.37
CA THR A 41 -10.07 6.45 9.18
C THR A 41 -10.96 6.75 10.41
N LEU A 42 -12.23 6.30 10.45
CA LEU A 42 -13.15 6.57 11.56
C LEU A 42 -12.59 6.22 12.95
N PRO A 43 -11.82 5.15 13.16
CA PRO A 43 -11.20 4.87 14.46
C PRO A 43 -10.31 6.01 14.97
N ALA A 44 -9.52 6.65 14.08
CA ALA A 44 -8.67 7.79 14.44
C ALA A 44 -9.52 8.99 14.85
N ILE A 45 -10.57 9.27 14.08
CA ILE A 45 -11.48 10.39 14.30
C ILE A 45 -12.18 10.26 15.64
N ARG A 46 -12.79 9.09 15.89
CA ARG A 46 -13.51 8.80 17.13
C ARG A 46 -12.59 8.88 18.33
N HIS A 47 -11.40 8.30 18.26
CA HIS A 47 -10.40 8.37 19.33
C HIS A 47 -10.07 9.82 19.71
N CYS A 48 -9.85 10.70 18.73
CA CYS A 48 -9.58 12.11 18.99
C CYS A 48 -10.79 12.84 19.59
N LEU A 49 -12.00 12.61 19.06
CA LEU A 49 -13.22 13.26 19.55
C LEU A 49 -13.58 12.80 20.97
N ASP A 50 -13.50 11.51 21.24
CA ASP A 50 -13.77 10.91 22.55
C ASP A 50 -12.78 11.43 23.62
N ALA A 51 -11.54 11.73 23.21
CA ALA A 51 -10.54 12.36 24.06
C ALA A 51 -10.71 13.88 24.23
N GLY A 52 -11.71 14.49 23.59
CA GLY A 52 -11.97 15.93 23.70
C GLY A 52 -11.02 16.82 22.88
N ALA A 53 -10.48 16.32 21.76
CA ALA A 53 -9.68 17.11 20.84
C ALA A 53 -10.53 17.99 19.92
N ALA A 54 -9.91 19.03 19.36
CA ALA A 54 -10.42 19.78 18.22
C ALA A 54 -9.81 19.18 16.93
N VAL A 55 -10.63 18.52 16.10
CA VAL A 55 -10.13 17.66 15.02
C VAL A 55 -10.20 18.35 13.67
N MET A 56 -9.09 18.34 12.94
CA MET A 56 -8.99 18.82 11.57
C MET A 56 -8.47 17.67 10.70
N ILE A 57 -9.17 17.34 9.63
CA ILE A 57 -8.76 16.25 8.74
C ILE A 57 -8.53 16.81 7.36
N THR A 58 -7.47 16.41 6.68
CA THR A 58 -7.36 16.63 5.23
C THR A 58 -7.04 15.32 4.53
N SER A 59 -7.30 15.31 3.23
CA SER A 59 -6.87 14.25 2.33
C SER A 59 -6.53 14.84 0.98
N HIS A 60 -5.86 14.04 0.16
CA HIS A 60 -5.88 14.22 -1.27
C HIS A 60 -7.15 13.60 -1.88
N LEU A 61 -7.59 14.15 -3.01
CA LEU A 61 -8.51 13.50 -3.94
C LEU A 61 -8.01 13.76 -5.36
N GLY A 62 -7.92 12.72 -6.18
CA GLY A 62 -7.47 12.85 -7.56
C GLY A 62 -6.07 13.48 -7.71
N ARG A 63 -5.89 14.25 -8.77
CA ARG A 63 -4.62 14.89 -9.15
C ARG A 63 -4.85 16.33 -9.64
N PRO A 64 -5.41 17.22 -8.81
CA PRO A 64 -5.63 18.61 -9.20
C PRO A 64 -4.31 19.33 -9.54
N VAL A 65 -4.49 20.44 -10.24
CA VAL A 65 -3.46 21.46 -10.42
C VAL A 65 -3.42 22.32 -9.15
N GLU A 66 -2.24 22.51 -8.58
CA GLU A 66 -2.07 23.35 -7.39
C GLU A 66 -2.51 24.80 -7.70
N GLY A 67 -3.22 25.43 -6.76
CA GLY A 67 -3.79 26.77 -6.91
C GLY A 67 -5.04 26.85 -7.80
N ALA A 68 -5.48 25.74 -8.40
CA ALA A 68 -6.61 25.71 -9.33
C ALA A 68 -7.52 24.50 -9.08
N LEU A 69 -7.97 24.33 -7.84
CA LEU A 69 -8.86 23.24 -7.43
C LEU A 69 -10.23 23.35 -8.13
N ALA A 70 -10.61 22.35 -8.93
CA ALA A 70 -11.93 22.31 -9.56
C ALA A 70 -12.98 21.70 -8.61
N ALA A 71 -14.27 21.87 -8.94
CA ALA A 71 -15.37 21.27 -8.16
C ALA A 71 -15.28 19.74 -8.09
N ALA A 72 -14.77 19.10 -9.16
CA ALA A 72 -14.56 17.65 -9.22
C ALA A 72 -13.42 17.15 -8.32
N ASP A 73 -12.51 18.04 -7.91
CA ASP A 73 -11.39 17.71 -7.01
C ASP A 73 -11.74 17.98 -5.53
N SER A 74 -12.92 18.52 -5.24
CA SER A 74 -13.34 18.91 -3.91
C SER A 74 -13.68 17.70 -3.03
N LEU A 75 -13.34 17.80 -1.75
CA LEU A 75 -13.73 16.86 -0.70
C LEU A 75 -15.17 17.07 -0.20
N ALA A 76 -15.98 17.93 -0.82
CA ALA A 76 -17.36 18.14 -0.40
C ALA A 76 -18.21 16.86 -0.32
N PRO A 77 -18.15 15.92 -1.29
CA PRO A 77 -18.86 14.65 -1.17
C PRO A 77 -18.37 13.80 0.01
N VAL A 78 -17.06 13.84 0.30
CA VAL A 78 -16.44 13.15 1.43
C VAL A 78 -16.91 13.74 2.76
N ALA A 79 -17.05 15.06 2.85
CA ALA A 79 -17.63 15.73 4.02
C ALA A 79 -19.08 15.27 4.27
N GLY A 80 -19.88 15.13 3.20
CA GLY A 80 -21.22 14.56 3.28
C GLY A 80 -21.22 13.13 3.83
N ALA A 81 -20.37 12.27 3.29
CA ALA A 81 -20.23 10.88 3.75
C ALA A 81 -19.76 10.78 5.21
N LEU A 82 -18.77 11.56 5.61
CA LEU A 82 -18.32 11.65 7.01
C LEU A 82 -19.46 12.09 7.94
N SER A 83 -20.26 13.08 7.51
CA SER A 83 -21.41 13.54 8.28
C SER A 83 -22.44 12.42 8.51
N SER A 84 -22.74 11.65 7.46
CA SER A 84 -23.65 10.50 7.57
C SER A 84 -23.09 9.38 8.47
N LEU A 85 -21.78 9.09 8.37
CA LEU A 85 -21.13 8.03 9.15
C LEU A 85 -20.97 8.36 10.63
N LEU A 86 -20.82 9.65 10.96
CA LEU A 86 -20.65 10.13 12.33
C LEU A 86 -21.97 10.58 12.99
N GLY A 87 -23.01 10.80 12.19
CA GLY A 87 -24.33 11.23 12.69
C GLY A 87 -24.39 12.70 13.10
N HIS A 88 -23.41 13.52 12.72
CA HIS A 88 -23.40 14.96 12.95
C HIS A 88 -22.74 15.70 11.79
N PRO A 89 -23.01 17.01 11.59
CA PRO A 89 -22.40 17.77 10.50
C PRO A 89 -20.88 17.80 10.57
N VAL A 90 -20.23 17.65 9.41
CA VAL A 90 -18.79 17.83 9.20
C VAL A 90 -18.58 18.93 8.17
N PRO A 91 -18.31 20.18 8.59
CA PRO A 91 -18.12 21.30 7.67
C PRO A 91 -16.82 21.14 6.86
N LEU A 92 -16.87 21.57 5.60
CA LEU A 92 -15.71 21.66 4.71
C LEU A 92 -15.11 23.07 4.77
N VAL A 93 -13.81 23.17 5.05
CA VAL A 93 -13.05 24.44 5.11
C VAL A 93 -12.09 24.52 3.93
N LYS A 94 -12.24 25.53 3.07
CA LYS A 94 -11.46 25.67 1.83
C LYS A 94 -10.09 26.32 2.04
N ASP A 95 -10.06 27.54 2.56
CA ASP A 95 -8.84 28.33 2.72
C ASP A 95 -8.22 28.10 4.10
N TRP A 96 -7.71 26.89 4.33
CA TRP A 96 -7.34 26.42 5.66
C TRP A 96 -5.87 26.59 6.03
N THR A 97 -4.97 26.83 5.06
CA THR A 97 -3.51 26.72 5.29
C THR A 97 -2.93 27.73 6.28
N ASP A 98 -3.68 28.79 6.60
CA ASP A 98 -3.29 29.84 7.54
C ASP A 98 -4.10 29.82 8.85
N GLY A 99 -4.98 28.83 9.05
CA GLY A 99 -5.73 28.66 10.30
C GLY A 99 -6.83 29.70 10.54
N GLY A 100 -7.34 30.35 9.49
CA GLY A 100 -8.39 31.38 9.54
C GLY A 100 -9.80 30.86 9.86
N PHE A 101 -9.93 29.71 10.54
CA PHE A 101 -11.19 29.05 10.86
C PHE A 101 -11.23 28.63 12.34
N GLY A 102 -12.44 28.40 12.87
CA GLY A 102 -12.65 27.93 14.24
C GLY A 102 -13.00 26.45 14.31
N VAL A 103 -12.41 25.74 15.26
CA VAL A 103 -12.78 24.36 15.64
C VAL A 103 -12.60 24.24 17.15
N ARG A 104 -13.66 23.86 17.88
CA ARG A 104 -13.60 23.69 19.33
C ARG A 104 -13.29 22.25 19.71
N ALA A 105 -12.89 22.04 20.96
CA ALA A 105 -12.78 20.69 21.53
C ALA A 105 -14.12 19.94 21.38
N GLY A 106 -14.06 18.69 20.91
CA GLY A 106 -15.22 17.87 20.58
C GLY A 106 -15.80 18.13 19.19
N GLU A 107 -15.24 19.05 18.41
CA GLU A 107 -15.68 19.33 17.04
C GLU A 107 -14.69 18.77 16.01
N LEU A 108 -15.22 18.53 14.82
CA LEU A 108 -14.50 18.03 13.66
C LEU A 108 -14.76 18.95 12.46
N VAL A 109 -13.70 19.28 11.72
CA VAL A 109 -13.78 19.91 10.40
C VAL A 109 -13.01 19.09 9.36
N LEU A 110 -13.54 19.05 8.13
CA LEU A 110 -12.81 18.57 6.97
C LEU A 110 -12.16 19.75 6.26
N LEU A 111 -10.85 19.72 6.11
CA LEU A 111 -10.07 20.67 5.35
C LEU A 111 -10.04 20.21 3.89
N GLU A 112 -10.24 21.15 2.97
CA GLU A 112 -10.28 20.89 1.53
C GLU A 112 -8.99 20.25 1.01
N ASN A 113 -9.12 19.58 -0.14
CA ASN A 113 -8.11 18.75 -0.79
C ASN A 113 -6.69 19.34 -0.72
N CYS A 114 -5.79 18.63 -0.02
CA CYS A 114 -4.44 19.13 0.23
C CYS A 114 -3.62 19.35 -1.04
N ARG A 115 -3.92 18.62 -2.14
CA ARG A 115 -3.26 18.78 -3.44
C ARG A 115 -3.68 20.02 -4.22
N GLY A 116 -4.69 20.75 -3.73
CA GLY A 116 -5.02 22.08 -4.22
C GLY A 116 -4.03 23.15 -3.75
N ASN A 117 -3.25 22.90 -2.70
CA ASN A 117 -2.35 23.90 -2.13
C ASN A 117 -1.03 23.98 -2.89
N VAL A 118 -0.60 25.21 -3.22
CA VAL A 118 0.71 25.46 -3.80
C VAL A 118 1.81 25.07 -2.81
N GLY A 119 2.71 24.17 -3.25
CA GLY A 119 3.80 23.65 -2.43
C GLY A 119 3.55 22.25 -1.85
N GLU A 120 2.37 21.66 -2.06
CA GLU A 120 2.08 20.30 -1.56
C GLU A 120 2.99 19.26 -2.21
N LYS A 121 3.05 19.19 -3.54
CA LYS A 121 3.88 18.19 -4.26
C LYS A 121 5.38 18.49 -4.12
N ALA A 122 5.73 19.74 -3.88
CA ALA A 122 7.11 20.17 -3.70
C ALA A 122 7.66 19.91 -2.29
N ASP A 123 6.84 19.38 -1.37
CA ASP A 123 7.21 19.19 0.03
C ASP A 123 7.67 20.50 0.69
N ASP A 124 6.98 21.60 0.39
CA ASP A 124 7.42 22.95 0.75
C ASP A 124 7.41 23.16 2.29
N PRO A 125 8.57 23.42 2.91
CA PRO A 125 8.65 23.69 4.35
C PRO A 125 7.93 24.97 4.77
N ARG A 126 7.73 25.94 3.87
CA ARG A 126 6.97 27.17 4.17
C ARG A 126 5.50 26.86 4.35
N LEU A 127 4.91 26.04 3.47
CA LEU A 127 3.54 25.56 3.62
C LEU A 127 3.39 24.75 4.92
N ALA A 128 4.32 23.84 5.20
CA ALA A 128 4.33 23.04 6.42
C ALA A 128 4.35 23.92 7.68
N ALA A 129 5.17 24.96 7.69
CA ALA A 129 5.28 25.89 8.80
C ALA A 129 4.00 26.70 9.03
N ARG A 130 3.30 27.15 7.98
CA ARG A 130 2.02 27.85 8.13
C ARG A 130 0.98 26.95 8.79
N ILE A 131 0.90 25.68 8.37
CA ILE A 131 0.00 24.69 8.95
C ILE A 131 0.38 24.36 10.40
N ALA A 132 1.67 24.16 10.68
CA ALA A 132 2.18 23.81 12.00
C ALA A 132 1.87 24.85 13.09
N ARG A 133 1.61 26.13 12.73
CA ARG A 133 1.33 27.21 13.68
C ARG A 133 0.01 27.05 14.44
N PHE A 134 -0.98 26.39 13.84
CA PHE A 134 -2.32 26.28 14.42
C PHE A 134 -2.68 24.87 14.89
N ILE A 135 -1.73 23.93 14.89
CA ILE A 135 -1.95 22.54 15.33
C ILE A 135 -1.05 22.23 16.53
N ASP A 136 -1.49 21.31 17.38
CA ASP A 136 -0.71 20.83 18.52
C ASP A 136 -0.18 19.39 18.26
N VAL A 137 -0.93 18.60 17.50
CA VAL A 137 -0.59 17.22 17.15
C VAL A 137 -0.85 16.98 15.66
N TYR A 138 0.14 16.43 14.97
CA TYR A 138 0.01 15.87 13.63
C TYR A 138 -0.12 14.35 13.69
N VAL A 139 -1.10 13.82 12.99
CA VAL A 139 -1.38 12.39 12.87
C VAL A 139 -1.31 12.01 11.40
N ASN A 140 -0.40 11.10 11.04
CA ASN A 140 -0.42 10.48 9.72
C ASN A 140 -1.19 9.17 9.79
N ASP A 141 -2.33 9.10 9.11
CA ASP A 141 -3.17 7.91 9.00
C ASP A 141 -3.36 7.47 7.54
N ALA A 142 -2.45 7.89 6.65
CA ALA A 142 -2.55 7.72 5.19
C ALA A 142 -1.42 6.85 4.62
N PHE A 143 -1.33 5.59 5.07
CA PHE A 143 -0.26 4.66 4.67
C PHE A 143 -0.12 4.53 3.15
N GLY A 144 -1.24 4.47 2.41
CA GLY A 144 -1.23 4.34 0.94
C GLY A 144 -0.48 5.44 0.19
N THR A 145 -0.29 6.60 0.83
CA THR A 145 0.52 7.70 0.29
C THR A 145 1.87 7.88 0.96
N ALA A 146 2.24 7.04 1.93
CA ALA A 146 3.46 7.20 2.73
C ALA A 146 4.78 7.11 1.94
N HIS A 147 4.75 6.50 0.75
CA HIS A 147 5.86 6.45 -0.21
C HIS A 147 6.14 7.78 -0.92
N ARG A 148 5.25 8.77 -0.77
CA ARG A 148 5.39 10.09 -1.39
C ARG A 148 6.00 11.07 -0.42
N LYS A 149 6.80 11.98 -0.98
CA LYS A 149 7.36 13.13 -0.28
C LYS A 149 6.53 14.36 -0.65
N GLU A 150 5.40 14.54 0.03
CA GLU A 150 4.47 15.67 -0.12
C GLU A 150 4.35 16.42 1.22
N CYS A 151 4.03 17.71 1.19
CA CYS A 151 4.10 18.60 2.36
C CYS A 151 3.24 18.09 3.53
N THR A 152 1.96 17.75 3.31
CA THR A 152 1.09 17.22 4.38
C THR A 152 1.44 15.81 4.87
N LEU A 153 2.34 15.09 4.19
CA LEU A 153 2.81 13.75 4.57
C LEU A 153 4.18 13.75 5.23
N HIS A 154 5.07 14.64 4.81
CA HIS A 154 6.48 14.64 5.19
C HIS A 154 6.90 15.96 5.87
N ALA A 155 6.96 17.09 5.16
CA ALA A 155 7.43 18.34 5.76
C ALA A 155 6.60 18.78 6.98
N LEU A 156 5.28 18.63 6.94
CA LEU A 156 4.40 18.94 8.07
C LEU A 156 4.68 18.02 9.28
N ALA A 157 4.91 16.72 9.04
CA ALA A 157 5.28 15.80 10.11
C ALA A 157 6.56 16.25 10.82
N LEU A 158 7.54 16.77 10.06
CA LEU A 158 8.80 17.29 10.60
C LEU A 158 8.65 18.62 11.35
N ALA A 159 7.74 19.48 10.89
CA ALA A 159 7.48 20.80 11.46
C ALA A 159 6.56 20.78 12.69
N ALA A 160 5.66 19.80 12.79
CA ALA A 160 4.63 19.74 13.82
C ALA A 160 5.21 19.65 15.25
N PRO A 161 4.52 20.24 16.26
CA PRO A 161 4.94 20.14 17.66
C PRO A 161 5.11 18.70 18.12
N VAL A 162 4.11 17.86 17.86
CA VAL A 162 4.09 16.41 18.05
C VAL A 162 3.65 15.76 16.75
N ALA A 163 4.29 14.67 16.35
CA ALA A 163 3.94 13.91 15.15
C ALA A 163 3.85 12.42 15.49
N CYS A 164 2.73 11.78 15.16
CA CYS A 164 2.47 10.37 15.44
C CYS A 164 1.80 9.66 14.25
N ALA A 165 1.81 8.32 14.29
CA ALA A 165 1.01 7.48 13.42
C ALA A 165 -0.41 7.34 13.98
N GLY A 166 -1.42 7.42 13.10
CA GLY A 166 -2.78 7.04 13.43
C GLY A 166 -2.96 5.51 13.44
N PRO A 167 -4.15 5.00 13.81
CA PRO A 167 -4.43 3.56 13.90
C PRO A 167 -4.18 2.77 12.60
N LEU A 168 -4.57 3.30 11.44
CA LEU A 168 -4.39 2.63 10.14
C LEU A 168 -2.90 2.54 9.80
N MET A 169 -2.20 3.67 9.87
CA MET A 169 -0.75 3.72 9.66
C MET A 169 0.00 2.80 10.63
N THR A 170 -0.43 2.77 11.88
CA THR A 170 0.16 1.91 12.92
C THR A 170 -0.03 0.43 12.60
N ALA A 171 -1.25 0.01 12.24
CA ALA A 171 -1.56 -1.37 11.88
C ALA A 171 -0.73 -1.84 10.68
N GLU A 172 -0.65 -1.03 9.62
CA GLU A 172 0.16 -1.33 8.42
C GLU A 172 1.65 -1.52 8.76
N LEU A 173 2.22 -0.60 9.55
CA LEU A 173 3.63 -0.67 9.93
C LEU A 173 3.93 -1.83 10.88
N ASP A 174 3.03 -2.17 11.79
CA ASP A 174 3.17 -3.32 12.68
C ASP A 174 3.08 -4.64 11.91
N ALA A 175 2.12 -4.77 10.98
CA ALA A 175 1.96 -5.93 10.12
C ALA A 175 3.18 -6.16 9.23
N LEU A 176 3.66 -5.12 8.55
CA LEU A 176 4.86 -5.18 7.72
C LEU A 176 6.13 -5.46 8.55
N GLY A 177 6.23 -4.87 9.74
CA GLY A 177 7.33 -5.14 10.67
C GLY A 177 7.36 -6.60 11.11
N ARG A 178 6.19 -7.17 11.48
CA ARG A 178 6.05 -8.59 11.83
C ARG A 178 6.42 -9.50 10.66
N ALA A 179 5.95 -9.17 9.44
CA ALA A 179 6.13 -10.02 8.28
C ALA A 179 7.55 -10.03 7.69
N LEU A 180 8.30 -8.92 7.79
CA LEU A 180 9.59 -8.77 7.10
C LEU A 180 10.78 -8.54 8.02
N ALA A 181 10.60 -7.90 9.18
CA ALA A 181 11.72 -7.64 10.11
C ALA A 181 11.88 -8.78 11.13
N HIS A 182 10.78 -9.36 11.60
CA HIS A 182 10.78 -10.44 12.60
C HIS A 182 9.81 -11.58 12.23
N PRO A 183 9.92 -12.17 11.03
CA PRO A 183 9.03 -13.25 10.61
C PRO A 183 9.22 -14.52 11.44
N ALA A 184 8.13 -15.23 11.68
CA ALA A 184 8.22 -16.64 12.04
C ALA A 184 8.63 -17.42 10.79
N ARG A 185 9.76 -18.12 10.85
CA ARG A 185 10.28 -18.89 9.70
C ARG A 185 9.63 -20.27 9.61
N PRO A 186 9.48 -20.85 8.40
CA PRO A 186 9.88 -20.29 7.10
C PRO A 186 9.03 -19.09 6.66
N LEU A 187 9.69 -18.03 6.17
CA LEU A 187 9.06 -16.89 5.50
C LEU A 187 8.87 -17.24 4.02
N ALA A 188 7.62 -17.39 3.59
CA ALA A 188 7.26 -17.54 2.19
C ALA A 188 6.79 -16.19 1.62
N ALA A 189 7.35 -15.75 0.51
CA ALA A 189 6.84 -14.61 -0.24
C ALA A 189 6.36 -15.05 -1.63
N ILE A 190 5.12 -14.71 -1.95
CA ILE A 190 4.53 -14.90 -3.28
C ILE A 190 4.67 -13.58 -4.03
N VAL A 191 5.46 -13.59 -5.10
CA VAL A 191 5.61 -12.45 -6.01
C VAL A 191 5.23 -12.90 -7.41
N ALA A 192 4.04 -12.49 -7.84
CA ALA A 192 3.49 -12.89 -9.12
C ALA A 192 2.97 -11.68 -9.90
N GLY A 193 2.86 -11.85 -11.22
CA GLY A 193 2.46 -10.79 -12.12
C GLY A 193 2.94 -11.02 -13.54
N SER A 194 2.66 -10.06 -14.41
CA SER A 194 2.92 -10.18 -15.85
C SER A 194 4.37 -9.92 -16.27
N LYS A 195 5.14 -9.18 -15.47
CA LYS A 195 6.50 -8.73 -15.83
C LYS A 195 7.46 -8.79 -14.65
N VAL A 196 8.66 -9.31 -14.89
CA VAL A 196 9.82 -9.23 -13.99
C VAL A 196 10.31 -7.79 -13.90
N SER A 197 10.35 -7.04 -15.01
CA SER A 197 10.86 -5.66 -15.05
C SER A 197 10.21 -4.73 -14.03
N THR A 198 8.90 -4.89 -13.79
CA THR A 198 8.15 -4.06 -12.83
C THR A 198 8.27 -4.51 -11.39
N LYS A 199 8.87 -5.69 -11.14
CA LYS A 199 9.00 -6.32 -9.81
C LYS A 199 10.46 -6.64 -9.47
N LEU A 200 11.42 -6.26 -10.30
CA LEU A 200 12.81 -6.69 -10.17
C LEU A 200 13.41 -6.26 -8.82
N THR A 201 13.20 -5.02 -8.41
CA THR A 201 13.64 -4.49 -7.11
C THR A 201 13.00 -5.21 -5.92
N ILE A 202 11.71 -5.57 -6.03
CA ILE A 202 11.02 -6.40 -5.03
C ILE A 202 11.66 -7.77 -4.93
N LEU A 203 11.87 -8.43 -6.07
CA LEU A 203 12.50 -9.75 -6.13
C LEU A 203 13.91 -9.71 -5.53
N GLU A 204 14.72 -8.71 -5.86
CA GLU A 204 16.08 -8.53 -5.32
C GLU A 204 16.09 -8.27 -3.80
N SER A 205 15.16 -7.46 -3.29
CA SER A 205 15.00 -7.18 -1.86
C SER A 205 14.55 -8.41 -1.08
N LEU A 206 13.54 -9.14 -1.58
CA LEU A 206 12.99 -10.32 -0.94
C LEU A 206 13.94 -11.51 -1.03
N ALA A 207 14.69 -11.65 -2.12
CA ALA A 207 15.66 -12.71 -2.29
C ALA A 207 16.78 -12.70 -1.23
N ALA A 208 16.94 -11.63 -0.45
CA ALA A 208 17.87 -11.57 0.67
C ALA A 208 17.24 -11.90 2.05
N LYS A 209 15.91 -12.12 2.10
CA LYS A 209 15.15 -12.16 3.36
C LYS A 209 14.32 -13.44 3.53
N VAL A 210 13.76 -13.95 2.43
CA VAL A 210 12.76 -15.03 2.45
C VAL A 210 13.39 -16.41 2.43
N ASP A 211 12.73 -17.40 3.02
CA ASP A 211 13.13 -18.82 2.93
C ASP A 211 12.60 -19.45 1.64
N VAL A 212 11.40 -19.03 1.20
CA VAL A 212 10.79 -19.49 -0.04
C VAL A 212 10.27 -18.30 -0.85
N LEU A 213 10.70 -18.19 -2.11
CA LEU A 213 10.17 -17.23 -3.06
C LEU A 213 9.30 -17.98 -4.08
N VAL A 214 7.99 -17.81 -3.97
CA VAL A 214 6.99 -18.39 -4.87
C VAL A 214 6.75 -17.41 -6.01
N LEU A 215 6.94 -17.85 -7.25
CA LEU A 215 6.72 -17.03 -8.44
C LEU A 215 5.51 -17.51 -9.23
N GLY A 216 4.80 -16.57 -9.85
CA GLY A 216 3.62 -16.88 -10.67
C GLY A 216 3.46 -15.93 -11.88
N GLY A 217 2.60 -16.30 -12.82
CA GLY A 217 2.36 -15.53 -14.05
C GLY A 217 3.59 -15.39 -14.96
N GLY A 218 3.68 -14.27 -15.67
CA GLY A 218 4.81 -13.98 -16.58
C GLY A 218 6.18 -13.90 -15.89
N ILE A 219 6.19 -13.62 -14.58
CA ILE A 219 7.40 -13.70 -13.75
C ILE A 219 7.89 -15.15 -13.68
N ALA A 220 7.01 -16.11 -13.34
CA ALA A 220 7.36 -17.53 -13.31
C ALA A 220 7.84 -18.03 -14.69
N ASN A 221 7.15 -17.64 -15.76
CA ASN A 221 7.53 -18.00 -17.13
C ASN A 221 8.96 -17.54 -17.47
N THR A 222 9.34 -16.34 -17.02
CA THR A 222 10.70 -15.82 -17.24
C THR A 222 11.75 -16.64 -16.47
N PHE A 223 11.43 -17.10 -15.26
CA PHE A 223 12.33 -17.95 -14.48
C PHE A 223 12.41 -19.39 -15.03
N LEU A 224 11.30 -19.96 -15.52
CA LEU A 224 11.29 -21.24 -16.23
C LEU A 224 12.18 -21.17 -17.48
N ALA A 225 12.01 -20.14 -18.31
CA ALA A 225 12.87 -19.90 -19.46
C ALA A 225 14.35 -19.71 -19.06
N ALA A 226 14.62 -19.08 -17.91
CA ALA A 226 15.98 -18.89 -17.41
C ALA A 226 16.65 -20.21 -16.99
N ARG A 227 15.87 -21.21 -16.56
CA ARG A 227 16.29 -22.61 -16.29
C ARG A 227 16.37 -23.48 -17.56
N GLY A 228 16.03 -22.94 -18.72
CA GLY A 228 16.09 -23.65 -20.01
C GLY A 228 14.82 -24.40 -20.37
N CYS A 229 13.71 -24.19 -19.66
CA CYS A 229 12.41 -24.73 -20.06
C CYS A 229 11.88 -23.97 -21.28
N GLU A 230 11.30 -24.71 -22.22
CA GLU A 230 10.54 -24.12 -23.33
C GLU A 230 9.22 -23.56 -22.77
N VAL A 231 8.94 -22.28 -23.03
CA VAL A 231 7.70 -21.62 -22.55
C VAL A 231 6.73 -21.28 -23.69
N GLY A 232 6.98 -21.75 -24.91
CA GLY A 232 6.11 -21.53 -26.06
C GLY A 232 5.86 -20.04 -26.36
N ALA A 233 4.59 -19.67 -26.54
CA ALA A 233 4.14 -18.30 -26.74
C ALA A 233 3.81 -17.55 -25.43
N SER A 234 4.22 -18.10 -24.28
CA SER A 234 3.93 -17.49 -22.97
C SER A 234 4.59 -16.13 -22.80
N LEU A 235 3.89 -15.24 -22.09
CA LEU A 235 4.45 -13.95 -21.69
C LEU A 235 5.67 -14.16 -20.79
N HIS A 236 6.83 -13.70 -21.23
CA HIS A 236 8.08 -13.68 -20.48
C HIS A 236 9.00 -12.57 -21.01
N GLU A 237 10.09 -12.26 -20.29
CA GLU A 237 11.04 -11.20 -20.65
C GLU A 237 12.45 -11.78 -20.94
N PRO A 238 12.81 -12.08 -22.21
CA PRO A 238 14.10 -12.66 -22.59
C PRO A 238 15.31 -11.85 -22.12
N ASP A 239 15.21 -10.53 -22.08
CA ASP A 239 16.29 -9.64 -21.66
C ASP A 239 16.58 -9.74 -20.14
N LEU A 240 15.70 -10.39 -19.37
CA LEU A 240 15.81 -10.52 -17.91
C LEU A 240 16.14 -11.94 -17.43
N LEU A 241 16.45 -12.88 -18.33
CA LEU A 241 16.84 -14.24 -17.92
C LEU A 241 18.07 -14.25 -17.01
N ASP A 242 19.07 -13.42 -17.30
CA ASP A 242 20.25 -13.31 -16.45
C ASP A 242 19.94 -12.66 -15.08
N ALA A 243 18.96 -11.77 -15.03
CA ALA A 243 18.48 -11.20 -13.78
C ALA A 243 17.76 -12.26 -12.93
N ALA A 244 16.90 -13.07 -13.54
CA ALA A 244 16.25 -14.21 -12.88
C ALA A 244 17.28 -15.17 -12.26
N ARG A 245 18.30 -15.57 -13.03
CA ARG A 245 19.40 -16.43 -12.53
C ARG A 245 20.18 -15.80 -11.38
N ARG A 246 20.41 -14.47 -11.41
CA ARG A 246 21.05 -13.75 -10.30
C ARG A 246 20.21 -13.80 -9.03
N ILE A 247 18.90 -13.60 -9.15
CA ILE A 247 17.96 -13.67 -8.02
C ILE A 247 17.95 -15.06 -7.39
N GLU A 248 17.87 -16.12 -8.20
CA GLU A 248 17.92 -17.50 -7.70
C GLU A 248 19.21 -17.79 -6.93
N ARG A 249 20.37 -17.39 -7.48
CA ARG A 249 21.66 -17.56 -6.80
C ARG A 249 21.71 -16.82 -5.47
N ARG A 250 21.27 -15.56 -5.45
CA ARG A 250 21.25 -14.75 -4.22
C ARG A 250 20.36 -15.34 -3.14
N LEU A 251 19.24 -15.95 -3.53
CA LEU A 251 18.36 -16.66 -2.61
C LEU A 251 19.02 -17.93 -2.05
N ALA A 252 19.70 -18.69 -2.92
CA ALA A 252 20.41 -19.91 -2.53
C ALA A 252 21.61 -19.66 -1.61
N GLU A 253 22.28 -18.48 -1.70
CA GLU A 253 23.43 -18.10 -0.85
C GLU A 253 23.14 -18.15 0.65
N HIS A 254 21.87 -18.00 1.07
CA HIS A 254 21.45 -18.12 2.47
C HIS A 254 20.48 -19.29 2.72
N GLY A 255 20.39 -20.24 1.78
CA GLY A 255 19.62 -21.47 1.91
C GLY A 255 18.13 -21.34 1.55
N GLY A 256 17.71 -20.20 1.00
CA GLY A 256 16.37 -20.03 0.47
C GLY A 256 16.20 -20.72 -0.88
N VAL A 257 14.94 -20.96 -1.27
CA VAL A 257 14.61 -21.65 -2.53
C VAL A 257 13.54 -20.90 -3.33
N VAL A 258 13.68 -20.91 -4.66
CA VAL A 258 12.63 -20.43 -5.56
C VAL A 258 11.70 -21.60 -5.85
N TRP A 259 10.43 -21.44 -5.52
CA TRP A 259 9.37 -22.33 -5.97
C TRP A 259 8.85 -21.86 -7.34
N LEU A 260 8.82 -22.80 -8.29
CA LEU A 260 8.24 -22.65 -9.62
C LEU A 260 7.25 -23.80 -9.83
N PRO A 261 6.25 -23.63 -10.71
CA PRO A 261 5.35 -24.72 -11.06
C PRO A 261 6.13 -25.89 -11.70
N GLU A 262 5.68 -27.11 -11.43
CA GLU A 262 6.14 -28.36 -12.06
C GLU A 262 5.26 -28.71 -13.27
N ASP A 263 3.99 -28.30 -13.21
CA ASP A 263 2.99 -28.41 -14.27
C ASP A 263 2.20 -27.11 -14.43
N VAL A 264 1.66 -26.89 -15.62
CA VAL A 264 1.04 -25.64 -16.05
C VAL A 264 -0.24 -25.90 -16.84
N VAL A 265 -1.15 -24.92 -16.81
CA VAL A 265 -2.31 -24.87 -17.70
C VAL A 265 -1.96 -23.96 -18.87
N VAL A 266 -2.06 -24.51 -20.08
CA VAL A 266 -1.78 -23.78 -21.32
C VAL A 266 -3.01 -23.66 -22.20
N ALA A 267 -3.00 -22.67 -23.08
CA ALA A 267 -4.01 -22.47 -24.11
C ALA A 267 -3.39 -22.02 -25.44
N ASP A 268 -4.14 -22.12 -26.53
CA ASP A 268 -3.75 -21.64 -27.86
C ASP A 268 -3.93 -20.12 -28.02
N ARG A 269 -4.78 -19.51 -27.20
CA ARG A 269 -5.09 -18.07 -27.21
C ARG A 269 -5.43 -17.53 -25.83
N PHE A 270 -5.27 -16.22 -25.66
CA PHE A 270 -5.68 -15.50 -24.46
C PHE A 270 -7.18 -15.15 -24.53
N ALA A 271 -8.05 -16.11 -24.18
CA ALA A 271 -9.50 -15.90 -24.18
C ALA A 271 -10.21 -16.72 -23.10
N PRO A 272 -11.35 -16.25 -22.55
CA PRO A 272 -12.10 -16.98 -21.53
C PRO A 272 -12.63 -18.35 -21.98
N ASP A 273 -12.82 -18.54 -23.29
CA ASP A 273 -13.34 -19.74 -23.93
C ASP A 273 -12.24 -20.60 -24.59
N ALA A 274 -10.97 -20.31 -24.30
CA ALA A 274 -9.85 -21.06 -24.84
C ALA A 274 -9.79 -22.48 -24.25
N ASP A 275 -9.28 -23.43 -25.04
CA ASP A 275 -9.17 -24.83 -24.62
C ASP A 275 -7.98 -25.01 -23.66
N ALA A 276 -8.27 -25.09 -22.37
CA ALA A 276 -7.27 -25.18 -21.30
C ALA A 276 -6.79 -26.62 -21.11
N ARG A 277 -5.48 -26.84 -21.23
CA ARG A 277 -4.85 -28.17 -21.09
C ARG A 277 -3.70 -28.16 -20.11
N ASN A 278 -3.59 -29.23 -19.32
CA ASN A 278 -2.48 -29.40 -18.38
C ASN A 278 -1.26 -29.99 -19.11
N HIS A 279 -0.09 -29.41 -18.85
CA HIS A 279 1.19 -29.88 -19.38
C HIS A 279 2.26 -29.83 -18.28
N ASP A 280 3.22 -30.73 -18.36
CA ASP A 280 4.46 -30.64 -17.60
C ASP A 280 5.26 -29.40 -18.07
N THR A 281 5.89 -28.68 -17.14
CA THR A 281 6.66 -27.46 -17.46
C THR A 281 7.85 -27.70 -18.39
N GLU A 282 8.40 -28.91 -18.44
CA GLU A 282 9.47 -29.27 -19.37
C GLU A 282 8.94 -29.54 -20.79
N HIS A 283 7.62 -29.67 -20.97
CA HIS A 283 6.97 -30.13 -22.20
C HIS A 283 5.83 -29.21 -22.67
N VAL A 284 6.03 -27.89 -22.57
CA VAL A 284 5.06 -26.90 -23.07
C VAL A 284 5.00 -26.93 -24.60
N PRO A 285 3.84 -27.20 -25.22
CA PRO A 285 3.74 -27.29 -26.68
C PRO A 285 4.07 -25.95 -27.36
N PRO A 286 4.79 -25.97 -28.50
CA PRO A 286 5.02 -24.76 -29.30
C PRO A 286 3.71 -24.05 -29.68
N GLY A 287 3.71 -22.72 -29.62
CA GLY A 287 2.54 -21.90 -29.96
C GLY A 287 1.46 -21.81 -28.88
N THR A 288 1.58 -22.56 -27.77
CA THR A 288 0.68 -22.41 -26.61
C THR A 288 1.26 -21.43 -25.59
N MET A 289 0.40 -20.85 -24.75
CA MET A 289 0.76 -19.92 -23.68
C MET A 289 0.32 -20.45 -22.32
N ILE A 290 1.20 -20.37 -21.33
CA ILE A 290 0.94 -20.68 -19.92
C ILE A 290 0.10 -19.56 -19.32
N LEU A 291 -1.06 -19.92 -18.77
CA LEU A 291 -2.03 -18.97 -18.20
C LEU A 291 -2.40 -19.27 -16.75
N ASP A 292 -2.07 -20.46 -16.23
CA ASP A 292 -2.24 -20.81 -14.82
C ASP A 292 -1.27 -21.94 -14.42
N ILE A 293 -1.13 -22.18 -13.11
CA ILE A 293 -0.38 -23.33 -12.58
C ILE A 293 -1.25 -24.60 -12.62
N GLY A 294 -0.62 -25.74 -12.91
CA GLY A 294 -1.30 -27.04 -13.01
C GLY A 294 -1.63 -27.64 -11.64
N PRO A 295 -2.40 -28.75 -11.62
CA PRO A 295 -2.84 -29.40 -10.38
C PRO A 295 -1.70 -29.86 -9.46
N GLN A 296 -0.60 -30.40 -9.99
CA GLN A 296 0.51 -30.87 -9.15
C GLN A 296 1.20 -29.70 -8.45
N SER A 297 1.36 -28.59 -9.16
CA SER A 297 1.90 -27.34 -8.64
C SER A 297 0.99 -26.73 -7.57
N ARG A 298 -0.34 -26.84 -7.72
CA ARG A 298 -1.28 -26.37 -6.68
C ARG A 298 -1.09 -27.15 -5.38
N ASP A 299 -0.96 -28.47 -5.47
CA ASP A 299 -0.77 -29.34 -4.31
C ASP A 299 0.60 -29.10 -3.65
N SER A 300 1.67 -28.98 -4.46
CA SER A 300 3.02 -28.72 -3.94
C SER A 300 3.11 -27.33 -3.28
N LEU A 301 2.49 -26.31 -3.88
CA LEU A 301 2.39 -24.96 -3.32
C LEU A 301 1.61 -24.95 -2.00
N ALA A 302 0.48 -25.65 -1.91
CA ALA A 302 -0.27 -25.78 -0.67
C ALA A 302 0.59 -26.41 0.44
N GLY A 303 1.36 -27.45 0.11
CA GLY A 303 2.31 -28.06 1.04
C GLY A 303 3.40 -27.10 1.51
N VAL A 304 3.93 -26.25 0.62
CA VAL A 304 4.89 -25.19 0.97
C VAL A 304 4.28 -24.19 1.96
N LEU A 305 3.09 -23.68 1.67
CA LEU A 305 2.42 -22.65 2.47
C LEU A 305 1.92 -23.18 3.83
N ALA A 306 1.55 -24.46 3.90
CA ALA A 306 1.16 -25.10 5.16
C ALA A 306 2.32 -25.22 6.17
N ARG A 307 3.58 -25.20 5.68
CA ARG A 307 4.78 -25.24 6.54
C ARG A 307 5.33 -23.86 6.87
N ALA A 308 4.83 -22.80 6.24
CA ALA A 308 5.32 -21.45 6.49
C ALA A 308 4.96 -20.98 7.90
N GLY A 309 5.83 -20.17 8.52
CA GLY A 309 5.49 -19.43 9.73
C GLY A 309 4.95 -18.03 9.41
N THR A 310 5.29 -17.49 8.24
CA THR A 310 4.85 -16.18 7.76
C THR A 310 4.71 -16.21 6.23
N ILE A 311 3.63 -15.61 5.72
CA ILE A 311 3.30 -15.53 4.30
C ILE A 311 3.14 -14.07 3.89
N VAL A 312 3.85 -13.64 2.85
CA VAL A 312 3.67 -12.35 2.19
C VAL A 312 3.13 -12.59 0.79
N TRP A 313 1.92 -12.14 0.49
CA TRP A 313 1.26 -12.37 -0.79
C TRP A 313 1.15 -11.10 -1.64
N ASN A 314 1.79 -11.12 -2.81
CA ASN A 314 1.72 -10.07 -3.82
C ASN A 314 1.59 -10.65 -5.25
N GLY A 315 0.35 -10.83 -5.69
CA GLY A 315 -0.01 -11.15 -7.08
C GLY A 315 -0.63 -12.54 -7.27
N PRO A 316 -1.47 -12.72 -8.29
CA PRO A 316 -2.06 -14.02 -8.64
C PRO A 316 -1.07 -14.89 -9.43
N VAL A 317 -1.19 -16.22 -9.32
CA VAL A 317 -0.29 -17.16 -10.03
C VAL A 317 -0.75 -17.49 -11.46
N GLY A 318 -2.00 -17.16 -11.80
CA GLY A 318 -2.61 -17.30 -13.12
C GLY A 318 -3.58 -16.17 -13.45
N VAL A 319 -4.15 -16.20 -14.66
CA VAL A 319 -5.12 -15.20 -15.20
C VAL A 319 -6.49 -15.43 -14.58
N PHE A 320 -6.60 -15.16 -13.28
CA PHE A 320 -7.72 -15.54 -12.45
C PHE A 320 -9.03 -14.83 -12.80
N GLU A 321 -8.97 -13.78 -13.61
CA GLU A 321 -10.13 -13.09 -14.19
C GLU A 321 -10.97 -14.06 -15.04
N MET A 322 -10.32 -15.03 -15.71
CA MET A 322 -10.96 -16.03 -16.56
C MET A 322 -11.11 -17.35 -15.80
N ASP A 323 -12.33 -17.90 -15.73
CA ASP A 323 -12.62 -19.11 -14.94
C ASP A 323 -11.76 -20.32 -15.36
N ALA A 324 -11.44 -20.44 -16.65
CA ALA A 324 -10.57 -21.49 -17.18
C ALA A 324 -9.14 -21.46 -16.60
N PHE A 325 -8.69 -20.31 -16.08
CA PHE A 325 -7.32 -20.06 -15.60
C PHE A 325 -7.30 -19.53 -14.15
N ALA A 326 -8.39 -19.72 -13.41
CA ALA A 326 -8.56 -19.22 -12.04
C ALA A 326 -8.22 -20.23 -10.95
N ALA A 327 -8.05 -21.51 -11.30
CA ALA A 327 -7.95 -22.59 -10.33
C ALA A 327 -6.65 -22.55 -9.52
N GLY A 328 -5.53 -22.12 -10.11
CA GLY A 328 -4.26 -21.96 -9.41
C GLY A 328 -4.30 -20.81 -8.39
N THR A 329 -4.79 -19.64 -8.79
CA THR A 329 -4.94 -18.50 -7.85
C THR A 329 -5.97 -18.81 -6.76
N ARG A 330 -7.05 -19.54 -7.08
CA ARG A 330 -8.00 -20.03 -6.08
C ARG A 330 -7.32 -20.98 -5.08
N ALA A 331 -6.55 -21.94 -5.57
CA ALA A 331 -5.82 -22.88 -4.71
C ALA A 331 -4.81 -22.17 -3.82
N LEU A 332 -4.08 -21.17 -4.35
CA LEU A 332 -3.21 -20.29 -3.58
C LEU A 332 -3.98 -19.57 -2.47
N ALA A 333 -5.08 -18.90 -2.81
CA ALA A 333 -5.92 -18.16 -1.87
C ALA A 333 -6.43 -19.08 -0.75
N SER A 334 -6.96 -20.26 -1.10
CA SER A 334 -7.42 -21.26 -0.13
C SER A 334 -6.29 -21.80 0.73
N ALA A 335 -5.10 -22.05 0.17
CA ALA A 335 -3.95 -22.53 0.92
C ALA A 335 -3.45 -21.51 1.95
N ILE A 336 -3.48 -20.21 1.63
CA ILE A 336 -3.18 -19.16 2.59
C ILE A 336 -4.26 -19.11 3.68
N ALA A 337 -5.54 -19.14 3.29
CA ALA A 337 -6.67 -19.03 4.21
C ALA A 337 -6.72 -20.14 5.28
N VAL A 338 -6.24 -21.35 4.97
CA VAL A 338 -6.19 -22.46 5.92
C VAL A 338 -4.84 -22.61 6.62
N SER A 339 -3.83 -21.82 6.25
CA SER A 339 -2.50 -21.88 6.84
C SER A 339 -2.52 -21.29 8.26
N PRO A 340 -1.80 -21.89 9.23
CA PRO A 340 -1.63 -21.29 10.55
C PRO A 340 -0.60 -20.15 10.54
N ALA A 341 0.05 -19.88 9.40
CA ALA A 341 1.05 -18.84 9.25
C ALA A 341 0.43 -17.44 9.40
N TYR A 342 1.20 -16.49 9.94
CA TYR A 342 0.81 -15.08 9.84
C TYR A 342 0.85 -14.63 8.38
N SER A 343 -0.27 -14.15 7.86
CA SER A 343 -0.45 -13.80 6.44
C SER A 343 -0.66 -12.30 6.25
N ILE A 344 0.11 -11.73 5.33
CA ILE A 344 -0.07 -10.36 4.86
C ILE A 344 -0.23 -10.35 3.34
N ALA A 345 -1.25 -9.67 2.85
CA ALA A 345 -1.53 -9.55 1.43
C ALA A 345 -1.59 -8.09 1.00
N GLY A 346 -1.14 -7.79 -0.22
CA GLY A 346 -1.23 -6.44 -0.76
C GLY A 346 -1.03 -6.38 -2.27
N GLY A 347 -1.59 -5.36 -2.90
CA GLY A 347 -1.60 -5.15 -4.35
C GLY A 347 -2.99 -5.35 -4.97
N GLY A 348 -3.34 -4.53 -5.98
CA GLY A 348 -4.69 -4.48 -6.55
C GLY A 348 -5.23 -5.86 -6.98
N ASP A 349 -4.46 -6.60 -7.78
CA ASP A 349 -4.84 -7.93 -8.26
C ASP A 349 -4.97 -8.96 -7.13
N THR A 350 -4.18 -8.79 -6.05
CA THR A 350 -4.27 -9.65 -4.86
C THR A 350 -5.56 -9.39 -4.10
N LEU A 351 -5.92 -8.13 -3.90
CA LEU A 351 -7.18 -7.75 -3.25
C LEU A 351 -8.38 -8.22 -4.08
N ALA A 352 -8.30 -8.10 -5.41
CA ALA A 352 -9.34 -8.62 -6.31
C ALA A 352 -9.47 -10.15 -6.23
N ALA A 353 -8.36 -10.88 -6.13
CA ALA A 353 -8.37 -12.33 -5.93
C ALA A 353 -8.96 -12.71 -4.55
N ILE A 354 -8.56 -12.02 -3.48
CA ILE A 354 -9.11 -12.23 -2.13
C ILE A 354 -10.63 -12.03 -2.12
N ALA A 355 -11.12 -10.95 -2.73
CA ALA A 355 -12.55 -10.67 -2.81
C ALA A 355 -13.29 -11.71 -3.67
N ARG A 356 -12.74 -12.10 -4.83
CA ARG A 356 -13.37 -13.08 -5.72
C ARG A 356 -13.49 -14.46 -5.07
N PHE A 357 -12.51 -14.86 -4.26
CA PHE A 357 -12.47 -16.19 -3.66
C PHE A 357 -12.93 -16.22 -2.20
N ASP A 358 -13.42 -15.09 -1.68
CA ASP A 358 -14.04 -14.94 -0.36
C ASP A 358 -13.14 -15.46 0.78
N VAL A 359 -11.86 -15.10 0.74
CA VAL A 359 -10.86 -15.49 1.76
C VAL A 359 -10.44 -14.33 2.66
N GLY A 360 -11.14 -13.20 2.60
CA GLY A 360 -10.72 -11.96 3.26
C GLY A 360 -10.67 -12.05 4.79
N GLU A 361 -11.62 -12.77 5.40
CA GLU A 361 -11.70 -12.93 6.86
C GLU A 361 -10.58 -13.82 7.44
N GLN A 362 -9.95 -14.62 6.59
CA GLN A 362 -8.90 -15.57 6.95
C GLN A 362 -7.48 -15.03 6.73
N ILE A 363 -7.34 -13.82 6.17
CA ILE A 363 -6.04 -13.15 6.02
C ILE A 363 -5.81 -12.23 7.20
N ASP A 364 -4.68 -12.38 7.91
CA ASP A 364 -4.42 -11.61 9.13
C ASP A 364 -4.28 -10.11 8.87
N HIS A 365 -3.71 -9.73 7.71
CA HIS A 365 -3.60 -8.32 7.32
C HIS A 365 -3.72 -8.13 5.80
N ILE A 366 -4.71 -7.35 5.39
CA ILE A 366 -4.89 -6.93 3.99
C ILE A 366 -4.46 -5.47 3.88
N SER A 367 -3.31 -5.24 3.25
CA SER A 367 -2.78 -3.89 3.04
C SER A 367 -3.58 -3.17 1.95
N THR A 368 -4.08 -1.99 2.30
CA THR A 368 -4.71 -1.07 1.33
C THR A 368 -3.71 -0.03 0.81
N GLY A 369 -2.44 -0.19 1.17
CA GLY A 369 -1.36 0.76 0.88
C GLY A 369 -0.91 0.82 -0.58
N GLY A 370 -1.33 -0.11 -1.44
CA GLY A 370 -0.99 -0.13 -2.87
C GLY A 370 0.50 0.08 -3.15
N GLY A 371 0.86 1.22 -3.72
CA GLY A 371 2.25 1.59 -4.01
C GLY A 371 3.15 1.71 -2.77
N ALA A 372 2.61 2.09 -1.61
CA ALA A 372 3.38 2.14 -0.37
C ALA A 372 3.78 0.75 0.13
N PHE A 373 2.86 -0.22 0.02
CA PHE A 373 3.13 -1.62 0.34
C PHE A 373 4.25 -2.17 -0.57
N LEU A 374 4.14 -1.94 -1.88
CA LEU A 374 5.16 -2.35 -2.85
C LEU A 374 6.53 -1.70 -2.58
N ALA A 375 6.57 -0.38 -2.39
CA ALA A 375 7.80 0.34 -2.05
C ALA A 375 8.45 -0.19 -0.76
N PHE A 376 7.64 -0.61 0.22
CA PHE A 376 8.15 -1.25 1.42
C PHE A 376 8.76 -2.63 1.13
N LEU A 377 8.12 -3.45 0.29
CA LEU A 377 8.67 -4.75 -0.14
C LEU A 377 9.99 -4.59 -0.92
N GLU A 378 10.11 -3.54 -1.73
CA GLU A 378 11.36 -3.14 -2.41
C GLU A 378 12.49 -2.79 -1.43
N GLY A 379 12.16 -2.60 -0.14
CA GLY A 379 13.11 -2.15 0.88
C GLY A 379 13.36 -0.65 0.84
N SER A 380 12.55 0.11 0.09
CA SER A 380 12.64 1.57 0.02
C SER A 380 12.20 2.20 1.35
N GLU A 381 12.93 3.23 1.79
CA GLU A 381 12.49 4.02 2.93
C GLU A 381 11.31 4.92 2.53
N LEU A 382 10.16 4.75 3.19
CA LEU A 382 8.97 5.55 2.95
C LEU A 382 9.13 6.93 3.59
N PRO A 383 9.12 8.05 2.84
CA PRO A 383 9.42 9.38 3.38
C PRO A 383 8.55 9.75 4.60
N ALA A 384 7.24 9.50 4.52
CA ALA A 384 6.34 9.84 5.62
C ALA A 384 6.63 9.03 6.89
N VAL A 385 7.01 7.75 6.75
CA VAL A 385 7.41 6.90 7.89
C VAL A 385 8.74 7.37 8.47
N ALA A 386 9.69 7.74 7.61
CA ALA A 386 10.98 8.29 8.05
C ALA A 386 10.82 9.59 8.85
N ALA A 387 9.89 10.46 8.44
CA ALA A 387 9.57 11.67 9.18
C ALA A 387 9.04 11.36 10.60
N LEU A 388 8.10 10.43 10.73
CA LEU A 388 7.58 9.99 12.03
C LEU A 388 8.69 9.39 12.93
N ARG A 389 9.55 8.54 12.36
CA ARG A 389 10.71 7.96 13.08
C ARG A 389 11.69 9.03 13.55
N THR A 390 11.92 10.05 12.72
CA THR A 390 12.81 11.17 13.05
C THR A 390 12.26 11.97 14.23
N ARG A 391 10.96 12.25 14.26
CA ARG A 391 10.30 12.98 15.35
C ARG A 391 10.18 12.19 16.65
N ALA A 392 10.11 10.86 16.59
CA ALA A 392 10.07 10.00 17.77
C ALA A 392 11.41 9.90 18.52
N ARG A 393 12.54 10.28 17.90
CA ARG A 393 13.84 10.34 18.59
C ARG A 393 13.86 11.58 19.48
N THR A 394 13.77 11.36 20.80
CA THR A 394 13.69 12.33 21.90
C THR A 394 14.95 13.23 21.99
N ALA A 395 15.19 14.08 21.01
CA ALA A 395 16.18 15.18 21.00
C ALA A 395 16.19 16.01 19.68
N SER A 396 15.41 15.67 18.66
CA SER A 396 15.44 16.46 17.42
C SER A 396 14.78 17.82 17.62
N ARG A 397 15.59 18.89 17.52
CA ARG A 397 15.09 20.27 17.31
C ARG A 397 14.01 20.23 16.22
N ARG A 398 12.92 20.97 16.43
CA ARG A 398 11.97 21.24 15.34
C ARG A 398 12.77 21.84 14.18
N ILE A 399 12.44 21.49 12.94
CA ILE A 399 12.89 22.34 11.84
C ILE A 399 12.11 23.63 12.03
N GLU A 400 12.74 24.62 12.67
CA GLU A 400 12.23 25.97 12.62
C GLU A 400 12.25 26.36 11.13
N PRO A 401 11.12 26.84 10.58
CA PRO A 401 11.15 27.39 9.24
C PRO A 401 12.29 28.41 9.18
N VAL A 402 13.08 28.35 8.11
CA VAL A 402 14.06 29.40 7.83
C VAL A 402 13.31 30.73 7.95
N PRO A 403 13.70 31.63 8.88
CA PRO A 403 13.07 32.92 9.00
C PRO A 403 13.12 33.60 7.63
N GLN A 404 12.00 34.14 7.14
CA GLN A 404 12.06 35.13 6.09
C GLN A 404 12.82 36.33 6.66
N PHE A 405 14.08 36.50 6.28
CA PHE A 405 14.75 37.78 6.43
C PHE A 405 15.53 38.14 5.18
N GLU A 406 15.30 39.40 4.79
CA GLU A 406 16.14 40.28 3.99
C GLU A 406 16.23 39.95 2.50
N HIS A 407 15.26 40.49 1.76
CA HIS A 407 15.36 41.09 0.41
C HIS A 407 14.03 40.91 -0.36
N GLU A 408 12.94 41.51 0.14
CA GLU A 408 11.94 42.05 -0.79
C GLU A 408 12.44 43.45 -1.18
N PRO A 409 12.65 43.75 -2.47
CA PRO A 409 12.76 45.13 -2.90
C PRO A 409 11.37 45.75 -2.70
N GLU A 410 11.30 46.81 -1.88
CA GLU A 410 10.14 47.69 -1.82
C GLU A 410 9.83 48.16 -3.24
N LEU A 411 8.72 47.67 -3.80
CA LEU A 411 8.13 48.28 -5.00
C LEU A 411 7.33 49.48 -4.52
N SER A 412 7.99 50.64 -4.54
CA SER A 412 7.38 51.97 -4.52
C SER A 412 6.56 52.23 -5.77
#